data_AF-W4GYI7-F1
#
_entry.id   AF-W4GYI7-F1
#
_cell.length_a   1.000
_cell.length_b   1.000
_cell.length_c   1.000
_cell.angle_alpha   90.00
_cell.angle_beta   90.00
_cell.angle_gamma   90.00
#
_symmetry.space_group_name_H-M   'P 1'
#
loop_
_entity.id
_entity.type
_entity.pdbx_description
1 polymer ?
#
loop_
_entity_poly.entity_id
_entity_poly.type
_entity_poly.pdbx_seq_one_letter_code
_entity_poly.pdbx_strand_id
1 'polypeptide(L)'
;MTRAPPPLHDLWTRNQLQRAKLADLKQYLMEVKLPMAGELRDVAHRVKLHMDVVHEKLTIHVDGTSVSPFDLKPAQLRKQVALLGKDPQGNKDELLTLLIEHLQSTSTSSMPSRSDDLKATPGVKQAKAILELAATDDYSAILSASGIDVQPSSSTAIMRKAYLKLSLLVHPDKLPKDFADATRAFQALVTAYEMLSQPPELITAVPAKAKHGTMEIMRSNEGCHRTPVHCPRCHQAWGLPSHGCEPFDFNFLMMGLKTFHCATCLFEFGCMSAEHHCPHCHRRVEYHPNDFHRHLTCASCSKTYGFYMYKISNRREQEYRAAIRATQETKLKDKARKDERTKRASGRQTKSDDMGSTQGKETLFAMNLLDACPRCGDGDVDPTEDSRMSHLRTCTNATKIQAYQIKMRHLSQKQEARTVASENQDEVQNAASWEFLGGKSSDMWLLTATQLQHMAKGYQLDATGTREELIGRLVRYRNTLDAKNMVGNGGSSNSATNKRKRGPVSLEDLPQDMESMSVAQLKGVCAAFGIACSKRTKQGIIDAIEQAVLGKEAPLRLASV
;
A
#
# COMPACT_ATOMS: atom_id res chain seq x y z
N MET A 1 -13.11 5.74 58.99
CA MET A 1 -14.37 5.51 58.24
C MET A 1 -15.50 6.16 59.02
N THR A 2 -15.87 7.39 58.66
CA THR A 2 -17.01 8.11 59.24
C THR A 2 -18.28 7.57 58.59
N ARG A 3 -19.07 6.81 59.34
CA ARG A 3 -20.36 6.28 58.88
C ARG A 3 -21.37 7.43 58.91
N ALA A 4 -22.11 7.65 57.82
CA ALA A 4 -23.13 8.69 57.79
C ALA A 4 -24.16 8.48 58.91
N PRO A 5 -24.71 9.55 59.53
CA PRO A 5 -25.72 9.41 60.55
C PRO A 5 -26.94 8.65 59.99
N PRO A 6 -27.61 7.79 60.79
CA PRO A 6 -28.69 6.90 60.34
C PRO A 6 -29.76 7.55 59.44
N PRO A 7 -30.27 8.77 59.73
CA PRO A 7 -31.29 9.39 58.88
C PRO A 7 -30.79 9.74 57.48
N LEU A 8 -29.50 10.03 57.28
CA LEU A 8 -28.96 10.32 55.94
C LEU A 8 -28.73 9.05 55.12
N HIS A 9 -28.35 7.94 55.77
CA HIS A 9 -28.19 6.65 55.12
C HIS A 9 -29.51 6.10 54.57
N ASP A 10 -30.60 6.24 55.34
CA ASP A 10 -31.94 5.82 54.90
C ASP A 10 -32.46 6.67 53.74
N LEU A 11 -32.14 7.97 53.73
CA LEU A 11 -32.49 8.85 52.62
C LEU A 11 -31.62 8.58 51.38
N TRP A 12 -30.35 8.24 51.54
CA TRP A 12 -29.46 7.86 50.45
C TRP A 12 -29.89 6.57 49.76
N THR A 13 -30.15 5.50 50.52
CA THR A 13 -30.63 4.21 49.97
C THR A 13 -31.93 4.33 49.17
N ARG A 14 -32.79 5.30 49.52
CA ARG A 14 -34.04 5.60 48.81
C ARG A 14 -33.90 6.66 47.71
N ASN A 15 -32.69 7.16 47.43
CA ASN A 15 -32.43 8.28 46.50
C ASN A 15 -33.24 9.56 46.84
N GLN A 16 -33.48 9.83 48.13
CA GLN A 16 -34.31 10.93 48.65
C GLN A 16 -33.53 11.97 49.48
N LEU A 17 -32.21 12.08 49.27
CA LEU A 17 -31.34 13.02 50.01
C LEU A 17 -31.78 14.49 49.91
N GLN A 18 -32.52 14.88 48.87
CA GLN A 18 -33.09 16.23 48.74
C GLN A 18 -34.15 16.55 49.82
N ARG A 19 -34.68 15.55 50.53
CA ARG A 19 -35.63 15.73 51.64
C ARG A 19 -34.95 16.00 52.99
N ALA A 20 -33.62 15.86 53.06
CA ALA A 20 -32.85 16.17 54.27
C ALA A 20 -32.75 17.69 54.49
N LYS A 21 -32.54 18.11 55.74
CA LYS A 21 -32.27 19.52 56.03
C LYS A 21 -30.89 19.89 55.49
N LEU A 22 -30.79 21.08 54.88
CA LEU A 22 -29.54 21.57 54.30
C LEU A 22 -28.41 21.64 55.34
N ALA A 23 -28.74 21.97 56.60
CA ALA A 23 -27.78 22.02 57.70
C ALA A 23 -27.12 20.65 57.95
N ASP A 24 -27.91 19.57 57.95
CA ASP A 24 -27.44 18.22 58.20
C ASP A 24 -26.53 17.72 57.07
N LEU A 25 -26.87 18.03 55.82
CA LEU A 25 -26.04 17.70 54.66
C LEU A 25 -24.71 18.48 54.65
N LYS A 26 -24.73 19.76 55.03
CA LYS A 26 -23.51 20.58 55.15
C LYS A 26 -22.63 20.09 56.29
N GLN A 27 -23.22 19.72 57.43
CA GLN A 27 -22.49 19.15 58.55
C GLN A 27 -21.79 17.84 58.16
N TYR A 28 -22.48 16.96 57.42
CA TYR A 28 -21.86 15.75 56.90
C TYR A 28 -20.68 16.07 55.96
N LEU A 29 -20.85 16.98 54.98
CA LEU A 29 -19.74 17.37 54.09
C LEU A 29 -18.56 17.98 54.84
N MET A 30 -18.80 18.73 55.91
CA MET A 30 -17.77 19.27 56.80
C MET A 30 -16.95 18.15 57.47
N GLU A 31 -17.62 17.11 57.97
CA GLU A 31 -16.96 15.96 58.61
C GLU A 31 -16.08 15.17 57.64
N VAL A 32 -16.52 15.00 56.38
CA VAL A 32 -15.74 14.36 55.31
C VAL A 32 -14.85 15.32 54.51
N LYS A 33 -14.68 16.56 54.98
CA LYS A 33 -13.77 17.57 54.41
C LYS A 33 -14.03 17.88 52.93
N LEU A 34 -15.29 17.85 52.50
CA LEU A 34 -15.72 18.21 51.15
C LEU A 34 -16.34 19.62 51.11
N PRO A 35 -16.35 20.29 49.94
CA PRO A 35 -16.93 21.62 49.80
C PRO A 35 -18.42 21.67 50.18
N MET A 36 -18.82 22.66 50.98
CA MET A 36 -20.21 22.89 51.40
C MET A 36 -20.97 23.90 50.52
N ALA A 37 -20.33 24.38 49.45
CA ALA A 37 -20.89 25.39 48.55
C ALA A 37 -21.99 24.79 47.64
N GLY A 38 -23.00 25.61 47.32
CA GLY A 38 -24.12 25.26 46.45
C GLY A 38 -25.47 25.30 47.16
N GLU A 39 -26.53 25.12 46.36
CA GLU A 39 -27.90 25.01 46.85
C GLU A 39 -28.19 23.58 47.36
N LEU A 40 -29.38 23.36 47.94
CA LEU A 40 -29.77 22.06 48.49
C LEU A 40 -29.55 20.90 47.52
N ARG A 41 -29.82 21.11 46.23
CA ARG A 41 -29.64 20.10 45.19
C ARG A 41 -28.16 19.73 44.99
N ASP A 42 -27.28 20.73 44.92
CA ASP A 42 -25.84 20.51 44.70
C ASP A 42 -25.19 19.81 45.89
N VAL A 43 -25.56 20.26 47.10
CA VAL A 43 -25.07 19.67 48.36
C VAL A 43 -25.57 18.24 48.50
N ALA A 44 -26.86 17.97 48.24
CA ALA A 44 -27.41 16.62 48.28
C ALA A 44 -26.76 15.69 47.25
N HIS A 45 -26.46 16.20 46.05
CA HIS A 45 -25.78 15.46 45.00
C HIS A 45 -24.34 15.10 45.38
N ARG A 46 -23.58 16.05 45.97
CA ARG A 46 -22.21 15.79 46.44
C ARG A 46 -22.17 14.77 47.58
N VAL A 47 -23.14 14.84 48.50
CA VAL A 47 -23.32 13.82 49.55
C VAL A 47 -23.60 12.45 48.94
N LYS A 48 -24.48 12.37 47.94
CA LYS A 48 -24.79 11.12 47.23
C LYS A 48 -23.53 10.50 46.63
N LEU A 49 -22.79 11.26 45.81
CA LEU A 49 -21.56 10.77 45.16
C LEU A 49 -20.52 10.27 46.18
N HIS A 50 -20.38 10.96 47.31
CA HIS A 50 -19.46 10.51 48.36
C HIS A 50 -19.92 9.22 49.03
N MET A 51 -21.22 9.09 49.30
CA MET A 51 -21.79 7.87 49.86
C MET A 51 -21.68 6.69 48.90
N ASP A 52 -21.89 6.90 47.61
CA ASP A 52 -21.72 5.90 46.55
C ASP A 52 -20.28 5.36 46.53
N VAL A 53 -19.27 6.26 46.55
CA VAL A 53 -17.85 5.86 46.58
C VAL A 53 -17.49 5.08 47.84
N VAL A 54 -17.96 5.51 49.01
CA VAL A 54 -17.64 4.87 50.29
C VAL A 54 -18.34 3.52 50.45
N HIS A 55 -19.62 3.41 50.06
CA HIS A 55 -20.38 2.18 50.20
C HIS A 55 -19.98 1.12 49.17
N GLU A 56 -19.78 1.52 47.92
CA GLU A 56 -19.38 0.59 46.85
C GLU A 56 -17.85 0.37 46.77
N LYS A 57 -17.08 1.01 47.65
CA LYS A 57 -15.61 0.95 47.71
C LYS A 57 -14.95 1.24 46.35
N LEU A 58 -15.48 2.24 45.65
CA LEU A 58 -14.99 2.61 44.31
C LEU A 58 -13.61 3.24 44.43
N THR A 59 -12.63 2.65 43.73
CA THR A 59 -11.24 3.12 43.70
C THR A 59 -10.73 3.20 42.27
N ILE A 60 -9.76 4.08 42.04
CA ILE A 60 -9.16 4.31 40.73
C ILE A 60 -7.66 4.07 40.84
N HIS A 61 -7.10 3.36 39.86
CA HIS A 61 -5.67 3.11 39.79
C HIS A 61 -4.98 4.25 39.02
N VAL A 62 -4.18 5.05 39.72
CA VAL A 62 -3.34 6.09 39.13
C VAL A 62 -1.89 5.83 39.52
N ASP A 63 -1.04 5.68 38.52
CA ASP A 63 0.42 5.48 38.66
C ASP A 63 0.80 4.32 39.61
N GLY A 64 0.02 3.24 39.61
CA GLY A 64 0.27 2.04 40.42
C GLY A 64 -0.35 2.06 41.83
N THR A 65 -1.06 3.13 42.20
CA THR A 65 -1.72 3.27 43.52
C THR A 65 -3.23 3.40 43.37
N SER A 66 -3.99 2.70 44.23
CA SER A 66 -5.45 2.80 44.30
C SER A 66 -5.86 4.01 45.14
N VAL A 67 -6.51 4.99 44.52
CA VAL A 67 -6.88 6.28 45.11
C VAL A 67 -8.39 6.49 44.99
N SER A 68 -9.00 7.21 45.95
CA SER A 68 -10.42 7.59 45.89
C SER A 68 -10.68 8.60 44.76
N PRO A 69 -11.81 8.52 44.04
CA PRO A 69 -12.19 9.51 43.04
C PRO A 69 -12.14 10.96 43.53
N PHE A 70 -12.46 11.21 44.81
CA PHE A 70 -12.48 12.55 45.39
C PHE A 70 -11.08 13.16 45.61
N ASP A 71 -10.05 12.32 45.74
CA ASP A 71 -8.66 12.73 45.98
C ASP A 71 -7.92 13.10 44.69
N LEU A 72 -8.55 12.88 43.52
CA LEU A 72 -7.97 13.23 42.23
C LEU A 72 -7.88 14.76 42.04
N LYS A 73 -6.70 15.22 41.58
CA LYS A 73 -6.53 16.61 41.15
C LYS A 73 -7.40 16.89 39.91
N PRO A 74 -7.89 18.13 39.70
CA PRO A 74 -8.76 18.45 38.55
C PRO A 74 -8.21 18.04 37.19
N ALA A 75 -6.89 18.15 36.98
CA ALA A 75 -6.23 17.71 35.75
C ALA A 75 -6.24 16.18 35.57
N GLN A 76 -6.07 15.43 36.65
CA GLN A 76 -6.15 13.96 36.63
C GLN A 76 -7.57 13.49 36.40
N LEU A 77 -8.55 14.15 37.02
CA LEU A 77 -9.98 13.85 36.83
C LEU A 77 -10.39 14.04 35.36
N ARG A 78 -10.00 15.16 34.73
CA ARG A 78 -10.24 15.39 33.30
C ARG A 78 -9.56 14.35 32.41
N LYS A 79 -8.33 13.96 32.74
CA LYS A 79 -7.61 12.90 32.02
C LYS A 79 -8.34 11.57 32.10
N GLN A 80 -8.86 11.19 33.27
CA GLN A 80 -9.61 9.95 33.44
C GLN A 80 -10.93 10.00 32.68
N VAL A 81 -11.68 11.09 32.74
CA VAL A 81 -12.94 11.26 31.98
C VAL A 81 -12.69 11.21 30.46
N ALA A 82 -11.61 11.83 29.97
CA ALA A 82 -11.22 11.77 28.57
C ALA A 82 -10.84 10.35 28.11
N LEU A 83 -10.17 9.56 28.97
CA LEU A 83 -9.86 8.15 28.69
C LEU A 83 -11.12 7.30 28.58
N LEU A 84 -12.21 7.69 29.25
CA LEU A 84 -13.53 7.04 29.13
C LEU A 84 -14.30 7.48 27.89
N GLY A 85 -13.75 8.36 27.05
CA GLY A 85 -14.42 8.89 25.86
C GLY A 85 -15.60 9.83 26.15
N LYS A 86 -15.72 10.32 27.41
CA LYS A 86 -16.71 11.31 27.83
C LYS A 86 -16.11 12.72 27.76
N ASP A 87 -16.96 13.76 27.65
CA ASP A 87 -16.50 15.15 27.57
C ASP A 87 -15.72 15.54 28.84
N PRO A 88 -14.43 15.92 28.74
CA PRO A 88 -13.63 16.33 29.89
C PRO A 88 -13.83 17.80 30.28
N GLN A 89 -14.72 18.53 29.62
CA GLN A 89 -15.11 19.89 30.00
C GLN A 89 -16.25 19.83 31.03
N GLY A 90 -16.12 20.56 32.14
CA GLY A 90 -17.14 20.60 33.18
C GLY A 90 -16.60 20.97 34.56
N ASN A 91 -17.54 21.20 35.48
CA ASN A 91 -17.22 21.46 36.88
C ASN A 91 -16.76 20.16 37.58
N LYS A 92 -16.04 20.29 38.71
CA LYS A 92 -15.47 19.12 39.42
C LYS A 92 -16.55 18.07 39.76
N ASP A 93 -17.74 18.51 40.17
CA ASP A 93 -18.84 17.62 40.51
C ASP A 93 -19.42 16.89 39.29
N GLU A 94 -19.51 17.53 38.12
CA GLU A 94 -19.96 16.91 36.86
C GLU A 94 -18.97 15.82 36.43
N LEU A 95 -17.68 16.11 36.46
CA LEU A 95 -16.63 15.16 36.12
C LEU A 95 -16.58 13.97 37.10
N LEU A 96 -16.81 14.22 38.41
CA LEU A 96 -16.92 13.16 39.41
C LEU A 96 -18.13 12.28 39.16
N THR A 97 -19.27 12.85 38.76
CA THR A 97 -20.49 12.12 38.43
C THR A 97 -20.24 11.15 37.28
N LEU A 98 -19.69 11.63 36.17
CA LEU A 98 -19.41 10.82 34.99
C LEU A 98 -18.47 9.65 35.26
N LEU A 99 -17.52 9.85 36.17
CA LEU A 99 -16.54 8.86 36.59
C LEU A 99 -17.12 7.85 37.56
N ILE A 100 -17.84 8.30 38.59
CA ILE A 100 -18.46 7.43 39.59
C ILE A 100 -19.52 6.54 38.93
N GLU A 101 -20.40 7.09 38.09
CA GLU A 101 -21.39 6.30 37.32
C GLU A 101 -20.73 5.20 36.48
N HIS A 102 -19.57 5.49 35.87
CA HIS A 102 -18.85 4.49 35.10
C HIS A 102 -18.27 3.38 35.99
N LEU A 103 -17.71 3.74 37.16
CA LEU A 103 -17.21 2.77 38.12
C LEU A 103 -18.34 1.89 38.68
N GLN A 104 -19.52 2.45 38.93
CA GLN A 104 -20.73 1.72 39.34
C GLN A 104 -21.24 0.78 38.23
N SER A 105 -21.21 1.21 36.96
CA SER A 105 -21.59 0.34 35.83
C SER A 105 -20.63 -0.85 35.64
N THR A 106 -19.36 -0.64 36.01
CA THR A 106 -18.31 -1.67 35.93
C THR A 106 -18.35 -2.62 37.13
N SER A 107 -18.74 -2.15 38.31
CA SER A 107 -18.88 -2.98 39.52
C SER A 107 -20.11 -3.91 39.46
N THR A 108 -21.20 -3.48 38.81
CA THR A 108 -22.47 -4.23 38.70
C THR A 108 -22.52 -5.27 37.58
N SER A 109 -21.55 -5.28 36.67
CA SER A 109 -21.41 -6.29 35.62
C SER A 109 -20.59 -7.49 36.11
N SER A 110 -21.15 -8.26 37.04
CA SER A 110 -20.57 -9.53 37.52
C SER A 110 -21.02 -10.73 36.68
N MET A 111 -20.10 -11.35 35.93
CA MET A 111 -20.13 -12.75 35.46
C MET A 111 -18.69 -13.22 35.12
N PRO A 112 -18.42 -14.53 35.01
CA PRO A 112 -17.41 -15.26 35.78
C PRO A 112 -16.00 -15.24 35.20
N SER A 113 -15.03 -15.48 36.09
CA SER A 113 -13.63 -15.90 35.88
C SER A 113 -13.16 -16.09 34.42
N ARG A 114 -12.43 -15.10 33.89
CA ARG A 114 -11.55 -15.25 32.71
C ARG A 114 -10.48 -14.16 32.73
N SER A 115 -9.30 -14.49 33.25
CA SER A 115 -8.25 -13.52 33.60
C SER A 115 -7.28 -13.14 32.49
N ASP A 116 -7.58 -13.33 31.18
CA ASP A 116 -6.58 -13.02 30.13
C ASP A 116 -7.08 -12.31 28.84
N ASP A 117 -8.38 -12.10 28.64
CA ASP A 117 -8.87 -11.72 27.29
C ASP A 117 -9.27 -10.25 27.04
N LEU A 118 -9.28 -9.38 28.07
CA LEU A 118 -9.79 -8.00 27.90
C LEU A 118 -8.72 -6.93 27.59
N LYS A 119 -7.45 -7.32 27.39
CA LYS A 119 -6.38 -6.41 26.92
C LYS A 119 -6.05 -6.51 25.42
N ALA A 120 -6.75 -7.35 24.65
CA ALA A 120 -6.41 -7.54 23.24
C ALA A 120 -7.00 -6.42 22.37
N THR A 121 -6.14 -5.54 21.84
CA THR A 121 -6.51 -4.64 20.72
C THR A 121 -7.06 -5.48 19.55
N PRO A 122 -7.91 -4.92 18.67
CA PRO A 122 -8.45 -5.66 17.52
C PRO A 122 -7.38 -6.37 16.69
N GLY A 123 -6.19 -5.76 16.58
CA GLY A 123 -5.02 -6.38 15.94
C GLY A 123 -4.48 -7.61 16.68
N VAL A 124 -4.46 -7.61 18.02
CA VAL A 124 -4.02 -8.77 18.82
C VAL A 124 -5.01 -9.94 18.69
N LYS A 125 -6.32 -9.66 18.66
CA LYS A 125 -7.33 -10.70 18.42
C LYS A 125 -7.15 -11.36 17.05
N GLN A 126 -6.93 -10.52 16.03
CA GLN A 126 -6.68 -10.99 14.67
C GLN A 126 -5.37 -11.76 14.54
N ALA A 127 -4.30 -11.32 15.22
CA ALA A 127 -3.00 -11.98 15.23
C ALA A 127 -3.08 -13.37 15.89
N LYS A 128 -3.80 -13.50 17.01
CA LYS A 128 -4.05 -14.80 17.66
C LYS A 128 -4.83 -15.74 16.73
N ALA A 129 -5.90 -15.26 16.08
CA ALA A 129 -6.68 -16.05 15.14
C ALA A 129 -5.84 -16.54 13.94
N ILE A 130 -4.94 -15.71 13.41
CA ILE A 130 -4.02 -16.09 12.33
C ILE A 130 -3.07 -17.21 12.80
N LEU A 131 -2.55 -17.14 14.03
CA LEU A 131 -1.65 -18.15 14.56
C LEU A 131 -2.36 -19.50 14.80
N GLU A 132 -3.62 -19.47 15.23
CA GLU A 132 -4.45 -20.68 15.37
C GLU A 132 -4.72 -21.34 14.01
N LEU A 133 -5.10 -20.56 13.00
CA LEU A 133 -5.32 -21.03 11.63
C LEU A 133 -4.02 -21.48 10.93
N ALA A 134 -2.89 -20.88 11.27
CA ALA A 134 -1.57 -21.29 10.78
C ALA A 134 -1.15 -22.66 11.32
N ALA A 135 -1.65 -23.07 12.49
CA ALA A 135 -1.39 -24.41 13.02
C ALA A 135 -2.10 -25.52 12.22
N THR A 136 -3.14 -25.18 11.47
CA THR A 136 -3.91 -26.11 10.62
C THR A 136 -3.56 -26.02 9.14
N ASP A 137 -2.55 -25.23 8.75
CA ASP A 137 -2.15 -24.94 7.36
C ASP A 137 -3.32 -24.50 6.44
N ASP A 138 -4.38 -23.90 7.01
CA ASP A 138 -5.53 -23.42 6.24
C ASP A 138 -5.27 -21.98 5.76
N TYR A 139 -4.47 -21.86 4.71
CA TYR A 139 -4.09 -20.57 4.14
C TYR A 139 -5.29 -19.74 3.66
N SER A 140 -6.36 -20.39 3.17
CA SER A 140 -7.61 -19.73 2.76
C SER A 140 -8.32 -19.07 3.93
N ALA A 141 -8.41 -19.77 5.06
CA ALA A 141 -9.02 -19.23 6.27
C ALA A 141 -8.22 -18.05 6.83
N ILE A 142 -6.89 -18.08 6.76
CA ILE A 142 -6.00 -16.98 7.20
C ILE A 142 -6.33 -15.67 6.46
N LEU A 143 -6.40 -15.70 5.13
CA LEU A 143 -6.76 -14.49 4.36
C LEU A 143 -8.24 -14.12 4.52
N SER A 144 -9.11 -15.11 4.67
CA SER A 144 -10.54 -14.91 4.86
C SER A 144 -10.89 -14.22 6.18
N ALA A 145 -9.99 -14.32 7.17
CA ALA A 145 -10.11 -13.62 8.46
C ALA A 145 -10.16 -12.08 8.30
N SER A 146 -9.80 -11.53 7.13
CA SER A 146 -9.98 -10.11 6.78
C SER A 146 -11.45 -9.67 6.65
N GLY A 147 -12.40 -10.62 6.63
CA GLY A 147 -13.81 -10.41 6.33
C GLY A 147 -14.11 -10.38 4.82
N ILE A 148 -13.14 -10.76 3.99
CA ILE A 148 -13.30 -10.99 2.55
C ILE A 148 -13.18 -12.50 2.36
N ASP A 149 -14.18 -13.16 1.79
CA ASP A 149 -14.10 -14.60 1.50
C ASP A 149 -13.04 -14.85 0.41
N VAL A 150 -11.94 -15.50 0.81
CA VAL A 150 -10.79 -15.80 -0.07
C VAL A 150 -10.66 -17.30 -0.21
N GLN A 151 -10.79 -17.76 -1.44
CA GLN A 151 -10.59 -19.14 -1.85
C GLN A 151 -9.31 -19.26 -2.70
N PRO A 152 -8.71 -20.45 -2.85
CA PRO A 152 -7.57 -20.67 -3.74
C PRO A 152 -7.83 -20.31 -5.21
N SER A 153 -9.10 -20.25 -5.60
CA SER A 153 -9.56 -19.84 -6.93
C SER A 153 -10.00 -18.36 -6.99
N SER A 154 -9.85 -17.58 -5.92
CA SER A 154 -10.08 -16.13 -5.96
C SER A 154 -8.96 -15.43 -6.74
N SER A 155 -9.21 -14.22 -7.26
CA SER A 155 -8.17 -13.46 -7.97
C SER A 155 -7.08 -12.97 -7.02
N THR A 156 -5.85 -12.88 -7.51
CA THR A 156 -4.71 -12.36 -6.74
C THR A 156 -4.93 -10.91 -6.30
N ALA A 157 -5.74 -10.13 -7.03
CA ALA A 157 -6.18 -8.80 -6.60
C ALA A 157 -6.98 -8.85 -5.28
N ILE A 158 -7.94 -9.78 -5.18
CA ILE A 158 -8.75 -9.98 -3.97
C ILE A 158 -7.87 -10.49 -2.82
N MET A 159 -6.99 -11.45 -3.09
CA MET A 159 -6.02 -11.96 -2.11
C MET A 159 -5.11 -10.83 -1.60
N ARG A 160 -4.60 -9.97 -2.49
CA ARG A 160 -3.76 -8.82 -2.14
C ARG A 160 -4.52 -7.82 -1.29
N LYS A 161 -5.80 -7.57 -1.59
CA LYS A 161 -6.66 -6.68 -0.82
C LYS A 161 -6.90 -7.22 0.60
N ALA A 162 -7.17 -8.51 0.75
CA ALA A 162 -7.31 -9.18 2.04
C ALA A 162 -6.00 -9.12 2.85
N TYR A 163 -4.88 -9.44 2.20
CA TYR A 163 -3.55 -9.35 2.79
C TYR A 163 -3.20 -7.92 3.26
N LEU A 164 -3.45 -6.89 2.44
CA LEU A 164 -3.19 -5.50 2.81
C LEU A 164 -4.04 -5.05 4.00
N LYS A 165 -5.31 -5.46 4.04
CA LYS A 165 -6.21 -5.15 5.16
C LYS A 165 -5.73 -5.78 6.47
N LEU A 166 -5.28 -7.04 6.42
CA LEU A 166 -4.74 -7.75 7.59
C LEU A 166 -3.37 -7.25 8.01
N SER A 167 -2.46 -7.01 7.07
CA SER A 167 -1.11 -6.50 7.36
C SER A 167 -1.15 -5.13 8.04
N LEU A 168 -2.10 -4.26 7.69
CA LEU A 168 -2.29 -2.99 8.37
C LEU A 168 -2.75 -3.11 9.84
N LEU A 169 -3.31 -4.26 10.23
CA LEU A 169 -3.79 -4.55 11.59
C LEU A 169 -2.79 -5.37 12.40
N VAL A 170 -2.04 -6.26 11.73
CA VAL A 170 -1.18 -7.29 12.35
C VAL A 170 0.32 -6.94 12.20
N HIS A 171 0.67 -5.79 11.61
CA HIS A 171 2.06 -5.35 11.51
C HIS A 171 2.71 -5.28 12.90
N PRO A 172 3.93 -5.82 13.09
CA PRO A 172 4.61 -5.82 14.39
C PRO A 172 4.71 -4.43 15.04
N ASP A 173 4.94 -3.39 14.25
CA ASP A 173 5.04 -2.00 14.74
C ASP A 173 3.73 -1.41 15.30
N LYS A 174 2.57 -1.97 14.93
CA LYS A 174 1.26 -1.48 15.36
C LYS A 174 0.67 -2.29 16.52
N LEU A 175 1.20 -3.47 16.77
CA LEU A 175 0.77 -4.31 17.89
C LEU A 175 1.46 -3.82 19.18
N PRO A 176 0.82 -3.99 20.36
CA PRO A 176 1.46 -3.68 21.63
C PRO A 176 2.78 -4.44 21.76
N LYS A 177 3.83 -3.79 22.29
CA LYS A 177 5.16 -4.40 22.47
C LYS A 177 5.14 -5.67 23.32
N ASP A 178 4.10 -5.84 24.13
CA ASP A 178 3.89 -7.00 25.00
C ASP A 178 3.39 -8.25 24.25
N PHE A 179 3.01 -8.12 22.96
CA PHE A 179 2.60 -9.26 22.14
C PHE A 179 3.81 -9.90 21.44
N ALA A 180 4.43 -10.88 22.10
CA ALA A 180 5.65 -11.55 21.64
C ALA A 180 5.51 -12.25 20.27
N ASP A 181 4.32 -12.75 19.92
CA ASP A 181 4.09 -13.48 18.66
C ASP A 181 3.73 -12.59 17.46
N ALA A 182 3.88 -11.26 17.57
CA ALA A 182 3.58 -10.30 16.50
C ALA A 182 4.25 -10.66 15.16
N THR A 183 5.55 -10.93 15.21
CA THR A 183 6.34 -11.26 14.01
C THR A 183 5.92 -12.60 13.41
N ARG A 184 5.59 -13.59 14.26
CA ARG A 184 5.14 -14.91 13.80
C ARG A 184 3.77 -14.84 13.13
N ALA A 185 2.83 -14.09 13.69
CA ALA A 185 1.51 -13.89 13.10
C ALA A 185 1.63 -13.18 11.73
N PHE A 186 2.51 -12.18 11.64
CA PHE A 186 2.78 -11.49 10.39
C PHE A 186 3.44 -12.39 9.34
N GLN A 187 4.41 -13.22 9.74
CA GLN A 187 5.04 -14.20 8.85
C GLN A 187 4.03 -15.23 8.33
N ALA A 188 3.17 -15.77 9.20
CA ALA A 188 2.11 -16.71 8.79
C ALA A 188 1.14 -16.07 7.78
N LEU A 189 0.79 -14.81 7.97
CA LEU A 189 -0.03 -14.04 7.01
C LEU A 189 0.67 -13.87 5.65
N VAL A 190 1.98 -13.58 5.64
CA VAL A 190 2.78 -13.48 4.41
C VAL A 190 2.85 -14.82 3.69
N THR A 191 3.13 -15.90 4.42
CA THR A 191 3.17 -17.27 3.87
C THR A 191 1.84 -17.66 3.26
N ALA A 192 0.70 -17.39 3.92
CA ALA A 192 -0.62 -17.68 3.37
C ALA A 192 -0.88 -16.94 2.05
N TYR A 193 -0.44 -15.67 1.95
CA TYR A 193 -0.55 -14.90 0.71
C TYR A 193 0.34 -15.46 -0.41
N GLU A 194 1.59 -15.82 -0.11
CA GLU A 194 2.50 -16.39 -1.12
C GLU A 194 1.99 -17.73 -1.65
N MET A 195 1.55 -18.63 -0.76
CA MET A 195 1.02 -19.95 -1.11
C MET A 195 -0.26 -19.88 -1.94
N LEU A 196 -1.12 -18.88 -1.70
CA LEU A 196 -2.37 -18.72 -2.47
C LEU A 196 -2.18 -17.88 -3.74
N SER A 197 -1.18 -17.01 -3.81
CA SER A 197 -0.99 -16.11 -4.96
C SER A 197 -0.13 -16.73 -6.08
N GLN A 198 0.70 -17.73 -5.76
CA GLN A 198 1.52 -18.43 -6.74
C GLN A 198 0.76 -19.60 -7.40
N PRO A 199 1.05 -19.92 -8.68
CA PRO A 199 0.52 -21.12 -9.31
C PRO A 199 1.03 -22.39 -8.62
N PRO A 200 0.21 -23.45 -8.49
CA PRO A 200 0.56 -24.68 -7.75
C PRO A 200 1.88 -25.32 -8.21
N GLU A 201 2.19 -25.20 -9.50
CA GLU A 201 3.38 -25.76 -10.15
C GLU A 201 4.68 -25.19 -9.59
N LEU A 202 4.72 -23.90 -9.25
CA LEU A 202 5.91 -23.24 -8.68
C LEU A 202 6.13 -23.59 -7.21
N ILE A 203 5.06 -23.93 -6.49
CA ILE A 203 5.10 -24.32 -5.06
C ILE A 203 5.66 -25.75 -4.93
N THR A 204 5.35 -26.63 -5.87
CA THR A 204 5.85 -28.02 -5.90
C THR A 204 7.26 -28.18 -6.46
N ALA A 205 7.84 -27.13 -7.05
CA ALA A 205 9.12 -27.18 -7.76
C ALA A 205 10.34 -26.91 -6.86
N VAL A 206 10.47 -27.65 -5.74
CA VAL A 206 11.72 -27.80 -4.98
C VAL A 206 11.77 -29.21 -4.33
N PRO A 207 12.72 -30.11 -4.65
CA PRO A 207 13.15 -30.61 -5.96
C PRO A 207 12.84 -32.12 -6.09
N ALA A 208 11.97 -32.53 -7.03
CA ALA A 208 11.92 -33.92 -7.46
C ALA A 208 12.71 -34.06 -8.76
N LYS A 209 13.82 -34.80 -8.70
CA LYS A 209 14.66 -35.16 -9.85
C LYS A 209 13.81 -35.74 -10.98
N ALA A 210 13.55 -34.98 -12.03
CA ALA A 210 13.03 -35.48 -13.30
C ALA A 210 14.04 -35.24 -14.41
N LYS A 211 14.39 -36.31 -15.11
CA LYS A 211 15.40 -36.37 -16.17
C LYS A 211 14.94 -35.53 -17.37
N HIS A 212 15.84 -34.71 -17.89
CA HIS A 212 15.63 -33.90 -19.10
C HIS A 212 15.46 -34.77 -20.36
N GLY A 213 14.21 -34.98 -20.75
CA GLY A 213 13.79 -34.88 -22.14
C GLY A 213 12.91 -33.65 -22.24
N THR A 214 13.15 -32.76 -23.21
CA THR A 214 12.34 -31.54 -23.45
C THR A 214 10.93 -31.93 -23.87
N MET A 215 10.08 -32.28 -22.91
CA MET A 215 8.64 -32.18 -23.07
C MET A 215 8.31 -30.70 -22.90
N GLU A 216 8.00 -30.04 -24.02
CA GLU A 216 7.42 -28.71 -24.02
C GLU A 216 6.05 -28.84 -23.34
N ILE A 217 5.98 -28.61 -22.03
CA ILE A 217 4.74 -28.64 -21.27
C ILE A 217 3.90 -27.47 -21.78
N MET A 218 3.07 -27.73 -22.79
CA MET A 218 2.13 -26.75 -23.31
C MET A 218 0.94 -26.66 -22.35
N ARG A 219 0.65 -25.43 -21.91
CA ARG A 219 -0.57 -25.10 -21.17
C ARG A 219 -1.81 -25.57 -21.96
N SER A 220 -2.72 -26.29 -21.31
CA SER A 220 -4.01 -26.66 -21.91
C SER A 220 -5.02 -25.49 -21.83
N ASN A 221 -5.92 -25.41 -22.81
CA ASN A 221 -7.03 -24.45 -22.81
C ASN A 221 -8.34 -25.06 -22.24
N GLU A 222 -8.23 -26.16 -21.49
CA GLU A 222 -9.40 -26.82 -20.91
C GLU A 222 -10.02 -25.94 -19.81
N GLY A 223 -11.32 -25.66 -19.95
CA GLY A 223 -12.03 -24.71 -19.07
C GLY A 223 -11.56 -23.25 -19.18
N CYS A 224 -10.77 -22.91 -20.22
CA CYS A 224 -10.29 -21.56 -20.46
C CYS A 224 -11.16 -20.81 -21.47
N HIS A 225 -11.49 -19.55 -21.17
CA HIS A 225 -12.35 -18.71 -22.00
C HIS A 225 -11.68 -17.38 -22.34
N ARG A 226 -12.01 -16.80 -23.50
CA ARG A 226 -11.62 -15.44 -23.85
C ARG A 226 -12.50 -14.47 -23.05
N THR A 227 -11.96 -13.93 -21.96
CA THR A 227 -12.71 -12.99 -21.11
C THR A 227 -12.93 -11.66 -21.82
N PRO A 228 -14.13 -11.05 -21.74
CA PRO A 228 -14.37 -9.74 -22.31
C PRO A 228 -13.56 -8.66 -21.60
N VAL A 229 -12.83 -7.87 -22.39
CA VAL A 229 -12.04 -6.73 -21.92
C VAL A 229 -12.61 -5.45 -22.53
N HIS A 230 -12.78 -4.41 -21.73
CA HIS A 230 -13.32 -3.12 -22.19
C HIS A 230 -12.41 -1.95 -21.85
N CYS A 231 -12.51 -0.90 -22.66
CA CYS A 231 -11.80 0.36 -22.44
C CYS A 231 -12.33 1.05 -21.17
N PRO A 232 -11.48 1.47 -20.23
CA PRO A 232 -11.92 2.12 -18.99
C PRO A 232 -12.46 3.54 -19.19
N ARG A 233 -12.28 4.14 -20.38
CA ARG A 233 -12.75 5.51 -20.68
C ARG A 233 -14.11 5.52 -21.37
N CYS A 234 -14.31 4.66 -22.36
CA CYS A 234 -15.52 4.65 -23.18
C CYS A 234 -16.32 3.34 -23.05
N HIS A 235 -15.86 2.38 -22.25
CA HIS A 235 -16.49 1.07 -22.01
C HIS A 235 -16.70 0.21 -23.27
N GLN A 236 -16.09 0.59 -24.40
CA GLN A 236 -16.15 -0.19 -25.64
C GLN A 236 -15.33 -1.50 -25.50
N ALA A 237 -15.86 -2.60 -26.06
CA ALA A 237 -15.18 -3.88 -26.10
C ALA A 237 -13.83 -3.78 -26.84
N TRP A 238 -12.81 -4.45 -26.32
CA TRP A 238 -11.46 -4.47 -26.88
C TRP A 238 -11.12 -5.79 -27.58
N GLY A 239 -10.16 -5.71 -28.51
CA GLY A 239 -9.64 -6.87 -29.23
C GLY A 239 -10.63 -7.46 -30.24
N LEU A 240 -11.53 -6.64 -30.77
CA LEU A 240 -12.35 -7.02 -31.93
C LEU A 240 -11.45 -7.05 -33.17
N PRO A 241 -11.67 -7.96 -34.13
CA PRO A 241 -10.89 -8.02 -35.37
C PRO A 241 -10.86 -6.70 -36.14
N SER A 242 -11.94 -5.91 -36.07
CA SER A 242 -12.04 -4.58 -36.68
C SER A 242 -11.06 -3.55 -36.10
N HIS A 243 -10.50 -3.81 -34.92
CA HIS A 243 -9.55 -2.91 -34.26
C HIS A 243 -8.09 -3.18 -34.68
N GLY A 244 -7.86 -4.11 -35.62
CA GLY A 244 -6.51 -4.51 -36.03
C GLY A 244 -5.72 -5.25 -34.93
N CYS A 245 -6.42 -5.73 -33.91
CA CYS A 245 -5.82 -6.53 -32.84
C CYS A 245 -5.81 -7.99 -33.27
N GLU A 246 -4.64 -8.62 -33.12
CA GLU A 246 -4.50 -10.05 -33.37
C GLU A 246 -5.03 -10.85 -32.17
N PRO A 247 -5.51 -12.09 -32.36
CA PRO A 247 -6.05 -12.88 -31.25
C PRO A 247 -5.06 -13.04 -30.08
N PHE A 248 -3.78 -13.23 -30.39
CA PHE A 248 -2.74 -13.39 -29.38
C PHE A 248 -2.33 -12.09 -28.66
N ASP A 249 -2.75 -10.91 -29.13
CA ASP A 249 -2.59 -9.66 -28.36
C ASP A 249 -3.30 -9.75 -27.01
N PHE A 250 -4.34 -10.59 -26.92
CA PHE A 250 -4.99 -10.94 -25.67
C PHE A 250 -4.01 -11.50 -24.65
N ASN A 251 -3.10 -12.42 -25.05
CA ASN A 251 -2.12 -12.99 -24.13
C ASN A 251 -1.24 -11.88 -23.55
N PHE A 252 -0.70 -10.99 -24.40
CA PHE A 252 0.20 -9.92 -23.99
C PHE A 252 -0.48 -8.86 -23.12
N LEU A 253 -1.74 -8.54 -23.41
CA LEU A 253 -2.54 -7.67 -22.55
C LEU A 253 -2.77 -8.32 -21.19
N MET A 254 -3.24 -9.56 -21.16
CA MET A 254 -3.64 -10.25 -19.93
C MET A 254 -2.43 -10.61 -19.04
N MET A 255 -1.26 -10.86 -19.62
CA MET A 255 0.00 -11.02 -18.89
C MET A 255 0.60 -9.69 -18.42
N GLY A 256 -0.03 -8.55 -18.73
CA GLY A 256 0.46 -7.23 -18.33
C GLY A 256 1.72 -6.78 -19.07
N LEU A 257 2.04 -7.36 -20.23
CA LEU A 257 3.27 -7.09 -20.96
C LEU A 257 3.19 -5.85 -21.85
N LYS A 258 1.98 -5.56 -22.37
CA LYS A 258 1.76 -4.49 -23.35
C LYS A 258 0.53 -3.66 -23.03
N THR A 259 0.61 -2.36 -23.29
CA THR A 259 -0.51 -1.41 -23.30
C THR A 259 -1.03 -1.21 -24.72
N PHE A 260 -2.31 -0.91 -24.84
CA PHE A 260 -2.99 -0.74 -26.12
C PHE A 260 -3.80 0.56 -26.13
N HIS A 261 -3.98 1.12 -27.32
CA HIS A 261 -4.84 2.27 -27.52
C HIS A 261 -6.25 1.80 -27.88
N CYS A 262 -7.25 2.41 -27.26
CA CYS A 262 -8.65 2.20 -27.65
C CYS A 262 -8.88 2.71 -29.08
N ALA A 263 -9.37 1.85 -29.98
CA ALA A 263 -9.69 2.24 -31.35
C ALA A 263 -10.74 3.37 -31.45
N THR A 264 -11.59 3.54 -30.43
CA THR A 264 -12.65 4.56 -30.43
C THR A 264 -12.22 5.89 -29.82
N CYS A 265 -11.60 5.87 -28.63
CA CYS A 265 -11.29 7.10 -27.88
C CYS A 265 -9.79 7.40 -27.72
N LEU A 266 -8.94 6.58 -28.36
CA LEU A 266 -7.47 6.67 -28.34
C LEU A 266 -6.84 6.63 -26.94
N PHE A 267 -7.61 6.26 -25.93
CA PHE A 267 -7.10 6.11 -24.57
C PHE A 267 -6.17 4.91 -24.48
N GLU A 268 -4.96 5.11 -23.95
CA GLU A 268 -4.02 4.05 -23.67
C GLU A 268 -4.39 3.33 -22.37
N PHE A 269 -4.50 2.00 -22.42
CA PHE A 269 -4.75 1.17 -21.25
C PHE A 269 -4.02 -0.18 -21.35
N GLY A 270 -3.64 -0.72 -20.21
CA GLY A 270 -3.09 -2.07 -20.07
C GLY A 270 -3.96 -2.96 -19.18
N CYS A 271 -3.39 -4.08 -18.75
CA CYS A 271 -4.04 -5.08 -17.92
C CYS A 271 -4.77 -4.53 -16.70
N MET A 272 -4.10 -3.79 -15.82
CA MET A 272 -4.68 -3.36 -14.53
C MET A 272 -5.68 -2.23 -14.70
N SER A 273 -5.55 -1.44 -15.76
CA SER A 273 -6.46 -0.34 -16.08
C SER A 273 -7.68 -0.77 -16.87
N ALA A 274 -7.65 -1.93 -17.52
CA ALA A 274 -8.75 -2.45 -18.31
C ALA A 274 -9.93 -2.90 -17.44
N GLU A 275 -11.13 -2.92 -18.03
CA GLU A 275 -12.31 -3.49 -17.39
C GLU A 275 -12.52 -4.94 -17.83
N HIS A 276 -12.19 -5.86 -16.93
CA HIS A 276 -12.33 -7.30 -17.14
C HIS A 276 -13.71 -7.76 -16.70
N HIS A 277 -14.31 -8.66 -17.48
CA HIS A 277 -15.64 -9.20 -17.19
C HIS A 277 -15.62 -10.72 -17.18
N CYS A 278 -16.49 -11.31 -16.35
CA CYS A 278 -16.68 -12.75 -16.32
C CYS A 278 -17.23 -13.25 -17.67
N PRO A 279 -16.71 -14.36 -18.23
CA PRO A 279 -17.17 -14.90 -19.50
C PRO A 279 -18.59 -15.50 -19.42
N HIS A 280 -19.08 -15.81 -18.22
CA HIS A 280 -20.38 -16.46 -18.03
C HIS A 280 -21.51 -15.51 -17.61
N CYS A 281 -21.22 -14.51 -16.77
CA CYS A 281 -22.23 -13.58 -16.26
C CYS A 281 -22.00 -12.12 -16.66
N HIS A 282 -20.91 -11.83 -17.37
CA HIS A 282 -20.55 -10.49 -17.85
C HIS A 282 -20.52 -9.40 -16.78
N ARG A 283 -20.38 -9.76 -15.49
CA ARG A 283 -20.10 -8.79 -14.43
C ARG A 283 -18.62 -8.50 -14.37
N ARG A 284 -18.29 -7.26 -14.00
CA ARG A 284 -16.92 -6.79 -13.84
C ARG A 284 -16.21 -7.60 -12.74
N VAL A 285 -14.97 -7.98 -13.01
CA VAL A 285 -14.09 -8.72 -12.09
C VAL A 285 -12.78 -7.95 -11.88
N GLU A 286 -12.26 -7.98 -10.66
CA GLU A 286 -10.90 -7.49 -10.36
C GLU A 286 -9.90 -8.54 -10.83
N TYR A 287 -9.08 -8.19 -11.81
CA TYR A 287 -8.10 -9.07 -12.45
C TYR A 287 -6.67 -8.55 -12.23
N HIS A 288 -5.72 -9.48 -12.11
CA HIS A 288 -4.30 -9.17 -12.02
C HIS A 288 -3.49 -10.13 -12.93
N PRO A 289 -2.37 -9.70 -13.55
CA PRO A 289 -1.60 -10.52 -14.49
C PRO A 289 -1.19 -11.90 -13.99
N ASN A 290 -0.88 -12.03 -12.70
CA ASN A 290 -0.52 -13.31 -12.07
C ASN A 290 -1.65 -14.35 -12.13
N ASP A 291 -2.89 -13.92 -12.36
CA ASP A 291 -4.03 -14.82 -12.54
C ASP A 291 -4.08 -15.45 -13.94
N PHE A 292 -3.29 -14.95 -14.91
CA PHE A 292 -3.41 -15.37 -16.31
C PHE A 292 -3.29 -16.89 -16.49
N HIS A 293 -2.42 -17.53 -15.70
CA HIS A 293 -2.14 -18.96 -15.75
C HIS A 293 -3.01 -19.81 -14.80
N ARG A 294 -3.99 -19.19 -14.13
CA ARG A 294 -4.83 -19.83 -13.12
C ARG A 294 -6.29 -19.90 -13.56
N HIS A 295 -7.04 -20.82 -12.97
CA HIS A 295 -8.51 -20.80 -13.03
C HIS A 295 -9.05 -19.97 -11.87
N LEU A 296 -9.94 -19.03 -12.20
CA LEU A 296 -10.60 -18.16 -11.23
C LEU A 296 -12.06 -18.54 -11.06
N THR A 297 -12.59 -18.40 -9.85
CA THR A 297 -14.02 -18.53 -9.57
C THR A 297 -14.66 -17.16 -9.54
N CYS A 298 -15.71 -16.97 -10.33
CA CYS A 298 -16.47 -15.72 -10.34
C CYS A 298 -17.22 -15.54 -9.01
N ALA A 299 -16.98 -14.44 -8.29
CA ALA A 299 -17.70 -14.14 -7.06
C ALA A 299 -19.23 -13.92 -7.24
N SER A 300 -19.68 -13.64 -8.48
CA SER A 300 -21.10 -13.38 -8.75
C SER A 300 -21.89 -14.60 -9.21
N CYS A 301 -21.29 -15.53 -9.96
CA CYS A 301 -21.98 -16.70 -10.49
C CYS A 301 -21.36 -18.03 -10.07
N SER A 302 -20.31 -18.00 -9.25
CA SER A 302 -19.60 -19.14 -8.68
C SER A 302 -19.04 -20.14 -9.71
N LYS A 303 -18.96 -19.76 -10.99
CA LYS A 303 -18.35 -20.58 -12.05
C LYS A 303 -16.84 -20.36 -12.10
N THR A 304 -16.11 -21.46 -12.21
CA THR A 304 -14.65 -21.50 -12.43
C THR A 304 -14.33 -21.37 -13.91
N TYR A 305 -13.38 -20.50 -14.27
CA TYR A 305 -12.88 -20.35 -15.63
C TYR A 305 -11.40 -19.98 -15.64
N GLY A 306 -10.66 -20.47 -16.63
CA GLY A 306 -9.31 -20.00 -16.95
C GLY A 306 -9.31 -18.95 -18.06
N PHE A 307 -8.15 -18.37 -18.33
CA PHE A 307 -7.95 -17.43 -19.43
C PHE A 307 -7.41 -18.14 -20.67
N TYR A 308 -8.07 -17.92 -21.81
CA TYR A 308 -7.67 -18.57 -23.06
C TYR A 308 -6.28 -18.10 -23.52
N MET A 309 -5.37 -19.05 -23.77
CA MET A 309 -4.05 -18.76 -24.32
C MET A 309 -4.03 -19.08 -25.81
N TYR A 310 -3.84 -18.03 -26.62
CA TYR A 310 -3.66 -18.20 -28.06
C TYR A 310 -2.26 -18.72 -28.38
N LYS A 311 -2.15 -19.61 -29.37
CA LYS A 311 -0.85 -20.05 -29.89
C LYS A 311 -0.20 -18.91 -30.68
N ILE A 312 1.11 -18.78 -30.54
CA ILE A 312 1.94 -17.78 -31.21
C ILE A 312 3.06 -18.53 -31.92
N SER A 313 3.47 -18.07 -33.10
CA SER A 313 4.66 -18.62 -33.77
C SER A 313 5.93 -18.08 -33.11
N ASN A 314 6.98 -18.91 -33.05
CA ASN A 314 8.27 -18.53 -32.44
C ASN A 314 8.81 -17.20 -33.01
N ARG A 315 8.66 -16.97 -34.32
CA ARG A 315 9.05 -15.71 -34.97
C ARG A 315 8.30 -14.50 -34.40
N ARG A 316 6.96 -14.57 -34.33
CA ARG A 316 6.13 -13.48 -33.80
C ARG A 316 6.45 -13.25 -32.32
N GLU A 317 6.67 -14.31 -31.57
CA GLU A 317 7.04 -14.21 -30.16
C GLU A 317 8.39 -13.49 -29.95
N GLN A 318 9.38 -13.78 -30.80
CA GLN A 318 10.67 -13.08 -30.81
C GLN A 318 10.51 -11.59 -31.17
N GLU A 319 9.75 -11.28 -32.23
CA GLU A 319 9.43 -9.89 -32.62
C GLU A 319 8.78 -9.12 -31.45
N TYR A 320 7.84 -9.74 -30.74
CA TYR A 320 7.20 -9.14 -29.57
C TYR A 320 8.15 -8.97 -28.39
N ARG A 321 9.02 -9.94 -28.10
CA ARG A 321 10.05 -9.79 -27.05
C ARG A 321 10.94 -8.59 -27.32
N ALA A 322 11.42 -8.44 -28.55
CA ALA A 322 12.23 -7.29 -28.95
C ALA A 322 11.45 -5.96 -28.79
N ALA A 323 10.18 -5.92 -29.22
CA ALA A 323 9.33 -4.74 -29.10
C ALA A 323 9.02 -4.36 -27.63
N ILE A 324 8.77 -5.34 -26.76
CA ILE A 324 8.54 -5.12 -25.32
C ILE A 324 9.79 -4.50 -24.69
N ARG A 325 10.97 -5.08 -24.94
CA ARG A 325 12.24 -4.56 -24.42
C ARG A 325 12.51 -3.13 -24.89
N ALA A 326 12.38 -2.86 -26.20
CA ALA A 326 12.56 -1.52 -26.75
C ALA A 326 11.58 -0.49 -26.16
N THR A 327 10.33 -0.90 -25.90
CA THR A 327 9.32 -0.05 -25.25
C THR A 327 9.71 0.27 -23.80
N GLN A 328 10.19 -0.73 -23.04
CA GLN A 328 10.68 -0.50 -21.68
C GLN A 328 11.89 0.44 -21.65
N GLU A 329 12.86 0.23 -22.54
CA GLU A 329 14.02 1.10 -22.68
C GLU A 329 13.60 2.54 -22.96
N THR A 330 12.70 2.74 -23.91
CA THR A 330 12.17 4.06 -24.28
C THR A 330 11.46 4.72 -23.10
N LYS A 331 10.55 4.01 -22.42
CA LYS A 331 9.84 4.51 -21.24
C LYS A 331 10.82 4.91 -20.12
N LEU A 332 11.86 4.11 -19.88
CA LEU A 332 12.85 4.39 -18.84
C LEU A 332 13.73 5.60 -19.18
N LYS A 333 14.13 5.76 -20.45
CA LYS A 333 14.80 6.97 -20.95
C LYS A 333 13.91 8.20 -20.84
N ASP A 334 12.65 8.09 -21.23
CA ASP A 334 11.67 9.18 -21.14
C ASP A 334 11.42 9.64 -19.72
N LYS A 335 11.24 8.70 -18.79
CA LYS A 335 11.07 8.99 -17.37
C LYS A 335 12.29 9.72 -16.82
N ALA A 336 13.51 9.24 -17.10
CA ALA A 336 14.74 9.91 -16.69
C ALA A 336 14.85 11.33 -17.27
N ARG A 337 14.51 11.53 -18.55
CA ARG A 337 14.49 12.87 -19.18
C ARG A 337 13.44 13.80 -18.55
N LYS A 338 12.27 13.27 -18.19
CA LYS A 338 11.23 14.03 -17.47
C LYS A 338 11.71 14.42 -16.07
N ASP A 339 12.25 13.46 -15.32
CA ASP A 339 12.76 13.68 -13.96
C ASP A 339 13.92 14.69 -13.93
N GLU A 340 14.78 14.68 -14.95
CA GLU A 340 15.84 15.68 -15.06
C GLU A 340 15.29 17.07 -15.40
N ARG A 341 14.30 17.16 -16.29
CA ARG A 341 13.60 18.43 -16.58
C ARG A 341 12.89 18.97 -15.35
N THR A 342 12.21 18.13 -14.58
CA THR A 342 11.52 18.54 -13.34
C THR A 342 12.52 18.95 -12.25
N LYS A 343 13.68 18.27 -12.12
CA LYS A 343 14.76 18.71 -11.22
C LYS A 343 15.34 20.07 -11.60
N ARG A 344 15.55 20.34 -12.89
CA ARG A 344 16.00 21.65 -13.37
C ARG A 344 14.94 22.74 -13.17
N ALA A 345 13.66 22.40 -13.36
CA ALA A 345 12.54 23.32 -13.16
C ALA A 345 12.35 23.65 -11.67
N SER A 346 12.35 22.64 -10.79
CA SER A 346 12.26 22.83 -9.34
C SER A 346 13.44 23.64 -8.78
N GLY A 347 14.65 23.44 -9.32
CA GLY A 347 15.82 24.27 -9.00
C GLY A 347 15.70 25.74 -9.44
N ARG A 348 14.79 26.06 -10.38
CA ARG A 348 14.43 27.44 -10.75
C ARG A 348 13.26 27.98 -9.90
N GLN A 349 12.35 27.11 -9.49
CA GLN A 349 11.14 27.47 -8.73
C GLN A 349 11.41 28.00 -7.33
N THR A 350 12.54 27.65 -6.70
CA THR A 350 12.96 28.24 -5.41
C THR A 350 13.21 29.76 -5.47
N LYS A 351 13.16 30.38 -6.67
CA LYS A 351 13.17 31.84 -6.86
C LYS A 351 11.82 32.43 -7.30
N SER A 352 10.80 31.63 -7.59
CA SER A 352 9.54 32.08 -8.21
C SER A 352 8.31 31.37 -7.61
N ASP A 353 8.21 31.35 -6.29
CA ASP A 353 7.06 30.80 -5.55
C ASP A 353 5.71 31.49 -5.88
N ASP A 354 5.75 32.60 -6.61
CA ASP A 354 4.57 33.43 -6.87
C ASP A 354 3.59 32.84 -7.90
N MET A 355 4.06 32.07 -8.89
CA MET A 355 3.18 31.56 -9.97
C MET A 355 2.30 30.37 -9.56
N GLY A 356 2.65 29.66 -8.50
CA GLY A 356 1.83 28.58 -7.93
C GLY A 356 0.86 29.04 -6.85
N SER A 357 1.06 30.26 -6.33
CA SER A 357 0.24 30.88 -5.31
C SER A 357 -1.15 31.24 -5.87
N THR A 358 -2.12 31.48 -4.98
CA THR A 358 -3.43 32.00 -5.37
C THR A 358 -3.29 33.31 -6.15
N GLN A 359 -2.30 34.16 -5.80
CA GLN A 359 -2.00 35.40 -6.53
C GLN A 359 -1.50 35.14 -7.95
N GLY A 360 -0.60 34.17 -8.16
CA GLY A 360 -0.15 33.83 -9.51
C GLY A 360 -1.28 33.35 -10.42
N LYS A 361 -2.23 32.56 -9.88
CA LYS A 361 -3.43 32.13 -10.61
C LYS A 361 -4.40 33.27 -10.87
N GLU A 362 -4.51 34.24 -9.97
CA GLU A 362 -5.32 35.44 -10.17
C GLU A 362 -4.78 36.29 -11.33
N THR A 363 -3.46 36.46 -11.42
CA THR A 363 -2.81 37.13 -12.55
C THR A 363 -3.05 36.39 -13.86
N LEU A 364 -2.91 35.06 -13.88
CA LEU A 364 -3.20 34.24 -15.06
C LEU A 364 -4.66 34.32 -15.49
N PHE A 365 -5.60 34.38 -14.54
CA PHE A 365 -7.02 34.57 -14.85
C PHE A 365 -7.27 35.96 -15.45
N ALA A 366 -6.70 37.02 -14.88
CA ALA A 366 -6.79 38.39 -15.40
C ALA A 366 -6.25 38.49 -16.84
N MET A 367 -5.13 37.81 -17.14
CA MET A 367 -4.52 37.77 -18.48
C MET A 367 -5.23 36.81 -19.47
N ASN A 368 -6.40 36.29 -19.11
CA ASN A 368 -7.16 35.33 -19.93
C ASN A 368 -6.41 34.02 -20.28
N LEU A 369 -5.52 33.58 -19.38
CA LEU A 369 -4.80 32.30 -19.49
C LEU A 369 -5.43 31.19 -18.63
N LEU A 370 -6.40 31.53 -17.79
CA LEU A 370 -7.27 30.58 -17.08
C LEU A 370 -8.72 30.90 -17.42
N ASP A 371 -9.49 29.88 -17.78
CA ASP A 371 -10.89 30.05 -18.20
C ASP A 371 -11.86 30.30 -17.03
N ALA A 372 -11.47 29.93 -15.81
CA ALA A 372 -12.30 30.05 -14.62
C ALA A 372 -11.59 30.79 -13.49
N CYS A 373 -12.35 31.56 -12.72
CA CYS A 373 -11.84 32.29 -11.57
C CYS A 373 -11.23 31.33 -10.54
N PRO A 374 -9.97 31.55 -10.10
CA PRO A 374 -9.28 30.64 -9.19
C PRO A 374 -9.84 30.63 -7.76
N ARG A 375 -10.73 31.58 -7.41
CA ARG A 375 -11.40 31.65 -6.10
C ARG A 375 -12.73 30.91 -6.08
N CYS A 376 -13.64 31.27 -6.98
CA CYS A 376 -15.03 30.78 -6.98
C CYS A 376 -15.37 29.83 -8.13
N GLY A 377 -14.46 29.66 -9.10
CA GLY A 377 -14.66 28.77 -10.25
C GLY A 377 -15.60 29.30 -11.32
N ASP A 378 -15.94 30.58 -11.30
CA ASP A 378 -16.82 31.20 -12.29
C ASP A 378 -16.09 31.35 -13.63
N GLY A 379 -16.66 30.77 -14.69
CA GLY A 379 -16.11 30.78 -16.05
C GLY A 379 -16.87 31.69 -17.02
N ASP A 380 -18.01 32.24 -16.59
CA ASP A 380 -18.87 33.09 -17.42
C ASP A 380 -18.48 34.58 -17.33
N VAL A 381 -17.27 34.86 -16.84
CA VAL A 381 -16.71 36.21 -16.75
C VAL A 381 -16.18 36.61 -18.11
N ASP A 382 -16.57 37.80 -18.57
CA ASP A 382 -16.12 38.39 -19.83
C ASP A 382 -14.58 38.29 -19.96
N PRO A 383 -14.04 37.91 -21.14
CA PRO A 383 -12.61 37.64 -21.34
C PRO A 383 -11.72 38.88 -21.29
N THR A 384 -12.27 40.09 -21.19
CA THR A 384 -11.50 41.32 -21.03
C THR A 384 -10.80 41.39 -19.68
N GLU A 385 -9.55 41.86 -19.68
CA GLU A 385 -8.71 41.97 -18.47
C GLU A 385 -9.41 42.78 -17.37
N ASP A 386 -10.02 43.91 -17.73
CA ASP A 386 -10.75 44.78 -16.81
C ASP A 386 -11.93 44.08 -16.13
N SER A 387 -12.71 43.31 -16.88
CA SER A 387 -13.87 42.57 -16.34
C SER A 387 -13.43 41.46 -15.39
N ARG A 388 -12.35 40.76 -15.72
CA ARG A 388 -11.78 39.70 -14.87
C ARG A 388 -11.13 40.24 -13.61
N MET A 389 -10.41 41.35 -13.70
CA MET A 389 -9.87 42.07 -12.55
C MET A 389 -10.99 42.61 -11.64
N SER A 390 -12.05 43.16 -12.22
CA SER A 390 -13.25 43.61 -11.49
C SER A 390 -13.93 42.44 -10.77
N HIS A 391 -14.08 41.30 -11.45
CA HIS A 391 -14.57 40.07 -10.83
C HIS A 391 -13.69 39.64 -9.65
N LEU A 392 -12.36 39.59 -9.80
CA LEU A 392 -11.46 39.19 -8.71
C LEU A 392 -11.57 40.11 -7.48
N ARG A 393 -11.75 41.41 -7.68
CA ARG A 393 -11.96 42.39 -6.59
C ARG A 393 -13.26 42.17 -5.84
N THR A 394 -14.32 41.76 -6.54
CA THR A 394 -15.67 41.58 -5.98
C THR A 394 -15.99 40.13 -5.58
N CYS A 395 -15.11 39.18 -5.92
CA CYS A 395 -15.26 37.76 -5.64
C CYS A 395 -15.03 37.46 -4.14
N THR A 396 -16.10 37.61 -3.36
CA THR A 396 -16.15 37.43 -1.90
C THR A 396 -17.21 36.42 -1.45
N ASN A 397 -17.92 35.80 -2.40
CA ASN A 397 -18.99 34.86 -2.09
C ASN A 397 -18.45 33.56 -1.47
N ALA A 398 -18.51 33.47 -0.14
CA ALA A 398 -17.94 32.38 0.65
C ALA A 398 -18.50 31.00 0.26
N THR A 399 -19.79 30.89 -0.09
CA THR A 399 -20.41 29.61 -0.43
C THR A 399 -19.92 29.10 -1.80
N LYS A 400 -19.84 29.98 -2.80
CA LYS A 400 -19.27 29.65 -4.11
C LYS A 400 -17.79 29.28 -4.00
N ILE A 401 -17.02 30.03 -3.21
CA ILE A 401 -15.59 29.76 -2.97
C ILE A 401 -15.42 28.38 -2.30
N GLN A 402 -16.18 28.08 -1.25
CA GLN A 402 -16.10 26.80 -0.55
C GLN A 402 -16.51 25.63 -1.47
N ALA A 403 -17.58 25.78 -2.25
CA ALA A 403 -18.02 24.77 -3.22
C ALA A 403 -16.95 24.49 -4.28
N TYR A 404 -16.30 25.54 -4.80
CA TYR A 404 -15.20 25.40 -5.76
C TYR A 404 -13.98 24.72 -5.14
N GLN A 405 -13.60 25.08 -3.91
CA GLN A 405 -12.51 24.41 -3.19
C GLN A 405 -12.78 22.92 -2.95
N ILE A 406 -14.03 22.55 -2.63
CA ILE A 406 -14.43 21.13 -2.51
C ILE A 406 -14.31 20.43 -3.86
N LYS A 407 -14.82 21.04 -4.94
CA LYS A 407 -14.72 20.51 -6.31
C LYS A 407 -13.26 20.30 -6.73
N MET A 408 -12.39 21.28 -6.48
CA MET A 408 -10.97 21.19 -6.81
C MET A 408 -10.24 20.12 -5.99
N ARG A 409 -10.56 19.97 -4.70
CA ARG A 409 -10.04 18.85 -3.89
C ARG A 409 -10.45 17.50 -4.44
N HIS A 410 -11.72 17.32 -4.81
CA HIS A 410 -12.20 16.07 -5.39
C HIS A 410 -11.55 15.77 -6.76
N LEU A 411 -11.36 16.79 -7.61
CA LEU A 411 -10.64 16.66 -8.87
C LEU A 411 -9.16 16.29 -8.66
N SER A 412 -8.48 16.93 -7.70
CA SER A 412 -7.09 16.62 -7.33
C SER A 412 -6.97 15.17 -6.86
N GLN A 413 -7.82 14.74 -5.92
CA GLN A 413 -7.84 13.36 -5.43
C GLN A 413 -8.10 12.34 -6.56
N LYS A 414 -9.02 12.65 -7.48
CA LYS A 414 -9.28 11.79 -8.64
C LYS A 414 -8.07 11.73 -9.60
N GLN A 415 -7.35 12.84 -9.76
CA GLN A 415 -6.15 12.89 -10.58
C GLN A 415 -4.99 12.15 -9.92
N GLU A 416 -4.77 12.33 -8.61
CA GLU A 416 -3.79 11.58 -7.82
C GLU A 416 -4.08 10.07 -7.83
N ALA A 417 -5.34 9.66 -7.67
CA ALA A 417 -5.71 8.25 -7.77
C ALA A 417 -5.41 7.68 -9.16
N ARG A 418 -5.58 8.48 -10.23
CA ARG A 418 -5.24 8.08 -11.61
C ARG A 418 -3.73 7.98 -11.82
N THR A 419 -2.95 8.92 -11.28
CA THR A 419 -1.48 8.86 -11.39
C THR A 419 -0.93 7.64 -10.64
N VAL A 420 -1.42 7.38 -9.42
CA VAL A 420 -1.05 6.19 -8.64
C VAL A 420 -1.42 4.91 -9.38
N ALA A 421 -2.62 4.85 -9.98
CA ALA A 421 -3.02 3.68 -10.78
C ALA A 421 -2.13 3.47 -12.01
N SER A 422 -1.72 4.55 -12.69
CA SER A 422 -0.79 4.50 -13.83
C SER A 422 0.60 4.04 -13.39
N GLU A 423 1.11 4.54 -12.27
CA GLU A 423 2.40 4.14 -11.71
C GLU A 423 2.39 2.66 -11.32
N ASN A 424 1.33 2.20 -10.67
CA ASN A 424 1.15 0.79 -10.34
C ASN A 424 1.09 -0.10 -11.60
N GLN A 425 0.40 0.34 -12.66
CA GLN A 425 0.38 -0.36 -13.94
C GLN A 425 1.78 -0.45 -14.55
N ASP A 426 2.55 0.65 -14.55
CA ASP A 426 3.92 0.65 -15.07
C ASP A 426 4.85 -0.24 -14.23
N GLU A 427 4.71 -0.26 -12.89
CA GLU A 427 5.48 -1.16 -12.02
C GLU A 427 5.17 -2.64 -12.29
N VAL A 428 3.89 -3.01 -12.41
CA VAL A 428 3.50 -4.40 -12.70
C VAL A 428 3.96 -4.80 -14.10
N GLN A 429 3.76 -3.93 -15.10
CA GLN A 429 4.18 -4.18 -16.47
C GLN A 429 5.69 -4.36 -16.56
N ASN A 430 6.47 -3.53 -15.86
CA ASN A 430 7.92 -3.60 -15.92
C ASN A 430 8.47 -4.90 -15.33
N ALA A 431 7.89 -5.37 -14.21
CA ALA A 431 8.25 -6.66 -13.60
C ALA A 431 7.85 -7.85 -14.50
N ALA A 432 6.60 -7.86 -14.99
CA ALA A 432 6.09 -8.93 -15.87
C ALA A 432 6.89 -9.04 -17.17
N SER A 433 7.26 -7.89 -17.75
CA SER A 433 8.07 -7.84 -18.96
C SER A 433 9.49 -8.37 -18.72
N TRP A 434 10.11 -8.04 -17.58
CA TRP A 434 11.42 -8.59 -17.23
C TRP A 434 11.38 -10.10 -17.07
N GLU A 435 10.37 -10.65 -16.37
CA GLU A 435 10.18 -12.09 -16.21
C GLU A 435 9.95 -12.78 -17.56
N PHE A 436 9.12 -12.19 -18.42
CA PHE A 436 8.83 -12.70 -19.77
C PHE A 436 10.05 -12.70 -20.71
N LEU A 437 10.98 -11.77 -20.52
CA LEU A 437 12.27 -11.72 -21.24
C LEU A 437 13.29 -12.76 -20.70
N GLY A 438 12.86 -13.63 -19.78
CA GLY A 438 13.68 -14.68 -19.18
C GLY A 438 14.34 -14.25 -17.87
N GLY A 439 13.95 -13.08 -17.33
CA GLY A 439 14.41 -12.58 -16.05
C GLY A 439 15.94 -12.50 -15.97
N LYS A 440 16.64 -12.07 -17.03
CA LYS A 440 18.11 -12.11 -17.09
C LYS A 440 18.75 -11.08 -16.15
N SER A 441 19.94 -11.39 -15.64
CA SER A 441 20.76 -10.44 -14.88
C SER A 441 21.14 -9.19 -15.70
N SER A 442 21.37 -9.37 -17.00
CA SER A 442 21.68 -8.30 -17.95
C SER A 442 20.55 -7.27 -18.10
N ASP A 443 19.30 -7.64 -17.83
CA ASP A 443 18.13 -6.78 -17.96
C ASP A 443 17.71 -6.12 -16.64
N MET A 444 18.40 -6.40 -15.52
CA MET A 444 18.05 -5.82 -14.21
C MET A 444 18.12 -4.29 -14.19
N TRP A 445 18.86 -3.66 -15.09
CA TRP A 445 18.90 -2.19 -15.20
C TRP A 445 17.60 -1.58 -15.74
N LEU A 446 16.69 -2.39 -16.30
CA LEU A 446 15.34 -1.98 -16.69
C LEU A 446 14.40 -1.87 -15.48
N LEU A 447 14.74 -2.50 -14.35
CA LEU A 447 13.90 -2.50 -13.15
C LEU A 447 14.01 -1.19 -12.35
N THR A 448 12.94 -0.85 -11.65
CA THR A 448 12.89 0.29 -10.74
C THR A 448 13.65 -0.03 -9.44
N ALA A 449 14.03 1.01 -8.69
CA ALA A 449 14.64 0.81 -7.37
C ALA A 449 13.71 0.04 -6.41
N THR A 450 12.38 0.33 -6.44
CA THR A 450 11.38 -0.35 -5.63
C THR A 450 11.33 -1.86 -5.91
N GLN A 451 11.34 -2.25 -7.19
CA GLN A 451 11.38 -3.65 -7.61
C GLN A 451 12.66 -4.35 -7.16
N LEU A 452 13.83 -3.71 -7.35
CA LEU A 452 15.11 -4.27 -6.95
C LEU A 452 15.21 -4.45 -5.43
N GLN A 453 14.65 -3.52 -4.64
CA GLN A 453 14.55 -3.66 -3.19
C GLN A 453 13.67 -4.86 -2.79
N HIS A 454 12.52 -5.03 -3.46
CA HIS A 454 11.62 -6.14 -3.20
C HIS A 454 12.30 -7.48 -3.52
N MET A 455 13.03 -7.57 -4.64
CA MET A 455 13.83 -8.73 -4.99
C MET A 455 14.94 -9.00 -3.98
N ALA A 456 15.66 -7.96 -3.54
CA ALA A 456 16.71 -8.10 -2.54
C ALA A 456 16.18 -8.66 -1.22
N LYS A 457 15.02 -8.16 -0.75
CA LYS A 457 14.32 -8.69 0.43
C LYS A 457 13.93 -10.16 0.27
N GLY A 458 13.41 -10.55 -0.90
CA GLY A 458 13.06 -11.93 -1.20
C GLY A 458 14.25 -12.89 -1.09
N TYR A 459 15.44 -12.43 -1.49
CA TYR A 459 16.70 -13.18 -1.32
C TYR A 459 17.37 -12.98 0.05
N GLN A 460 16.70 -12.31 1.00
CA GLN A 460 17.25 -11.98 2.33
C GLN A 460 18.56 -11.19 2.26
N LEU A 461 18.70 -10.35 1.23
CA LEU A 461 19.83 -9.44 1.05
C LEU A 461 19.49 -8.05 1.58
N ASP A 462 20.52 -7.29 1.91
CA ASP A 462 20.39 -5.87 2.23
C ASP A 462 19.73 -5.11 1.06
N ALA A 463 18.59 -4.49 1.36
CA ALA A 463 17.75 -3.75 0.42
C ALA A 463 18.00 -2.22 0.45
N THR A 464 19.07 -1.77 1.11
CA THR A 464 19.49 -0.36 1.13
C THR A 464 20.50 -0.04 0.03
N GLY A 465 20.64 1.25 -0.28
CA GLY A 465 21.60 1.77 -1.25
C GLY A 465 20.97 2.36 -2.51
N THR A 466 21.83 2.78 -3.44
CA THR A 466 21.41 3.29 -4.74
C THR A 466 20.95 2.16 -5.66
N ARG A 467 20.30 2.52 -6.78
CA ARG A 467 19.82 1.55 -7.77
C ARG A 467 20.95 0.65 -8.29
N GLU A 468 22.11 1.23 -8.56
CA GLU A 468 23.27 0.52 -9.11
C GLU A 468 23.89 -0.43 -8.08
N GLU A 469 23.91 -0.04 -6.80
CA GLU A 469 24.39 -0.87 -5.71
C GLU A 469 23.50 -2.10 -5.51
N LEU A 470 22.17 -1.91 -5.55
CA LEU A 470 21.19 -3.00 -5.48
C LEU A 470 21.35 -3.99 -6.64
N ILE A 471 21.47 -3.49 -7.88
CA ILE A 471 21.72 -4.33 -9.06
C ILE A 471 23.02 -5.13 -8.86
N GLY A 472 24.11 -4.47 -8.50
CA GLY A 472 25.40 -5.15 -8.30
C GLY A 472 25.35 -6.22 -7.20
N ARG A 473 24.59 -5.99 -6.12
CA ARG A 473 24.38 -6.99 -5.04
C ARG A 473 23.59 -8.20 -5.55
N LEU A 474 22.47 -7.97 -6.23
CA LEU A 474 21.61 -9.02 -6.80
C LEU A 474 22.34 -9.87 -7.85
N VAL A 475 23.04 -9.23 -8.79
CA VAL A 475 23.82 -9.93 -9.83
C VAL A 475 24.92 -10.77 -9.22
N ARG A 476 25.65 -10.27 -8.21
CA ARG A 476 26.67 -11.04 -7.50
C ARG A 476 26.07 -12.28 -6.82
N TYR A 477 24.97 -12.11 -6.09
CA TYR A 477 24.28 -13.21 -5.43
C TYR A 477 23.83 -14.27 -6.43
N ARG A 478 23.15 -13.86 -7.51
CA ARG A 478 22.65 -14.78 -8.52
C ARG A 478 23.78 -15.53 -9.24
N ASN A 479 24.86 -14.85 -9.60
CA ASN A 479 26.05 -15.50 -10.14
C ASN A 479 26.65 -16.52 -9.16
N THR A 480 26.58 -16.29 -7.84
CA THR A 480 27.03 -17.27 -6.85
C THR A 480 26.11 -18.48 -6.75
N LEU A 481 24.79 -18.29 -6.92
CA LEU A 481 23.83 -19.40 -6.98
C LEU A 481 24.07 -20.25 -8.24
N ASP A 482 24.22 -19.62 -9.40
CA ASP A 482 24.51 -20.31 -10.65
C ASP A 482 25.82 -21.10 -10.56
N ALA A 483 26.86 -20.51 -9.93
CA ALA A 483 28.12 -21.20 -9.67
C ALA A 483 27.98 -22.41 -8.73
N LYS A 484 27.12 -22.32 -7.70
CA LYS A 484 26.84 -23.44 -6.78
C LYS A 484 26.05 -24.55 -7.47
N ASN A 485 25.05 -24.19 -8.27
CA ASN A 485 24.21 -25.15 -9.00
C ASN A 485 25.02 -25.93 -10.06
N MET A 486 26.01 -25.28 -10.69
CA MET A 486 26.91 -25.94 -11.65
C MET A 486 27.96 -26.86 -10.99
N VAL A 487 28.32 -26.65 -9.73
CA VAL A 487 29.28 -27.51 -8.98
C VAL A 487 28.61 -28.79 -8.45
N GLY A 488 27.28 -28.82 -8.33
CA GLY A 488 26.52 -30.00 -7.90
C GLY A 488 26.50 -31.16 -8.90
N ASN A 489 26.97 -30.96 -10.13
CA ASN A 489 26.96 -31.95 -11.20
C ASN A 489 28.39 -32.34 -11.61
N GLY A 490 29.07 -33.07 -10.72
CA GLY A 490 30.24 -33.89 -11.05
C GLY A 490 31.60 -33.20 -10.98
N GLY A 491 32.49 -33.77 -10.16
CA GLY A 491 33.93 -33.61 -10.30
C GLY A 491 34.59 -32.76 -9.22
N SER A 492 35.01 -33.43 -8.15
CA SER A 492 36.05 -32.94 -7.25
C SER A 492 37.28 -32.49 -8.04
N SER A 493 37.67 -31.23 -7.91
CA SER A 493 39.08 -30.83 -8.04
C SER A 493 39.34 -29.55 -7.26
N ASN A 494 40.30 -29.65 -6.34
CA ASN A 494 40.97 -28.54 -5.69
C ASN A 494 41.56 -27.58 -6.73
N SER A 495 41.43 -26.28 -6.52
CA SER A 495 42.56 -25.34 -6.39
C SER A 495 42.11 -23.89 -6.56
N ALA A 496 42.88 -23.02 -5.93
CA ALA A 496 42.69 -21.62 -5.72
C ALA A 496 42.70 -20.75 -7.01
N THR A 497 42.19 -19.53 -6.85
CA THR A 497 42.62 -18.31 -7.58
C THR A 497 42.41 -18.19 -9.10
N ASN A 498 41.42 -18.85 -9.70
CA ASN A 498 40.98 -18.45 -11.04
C ASN A 498 39.75 -17.54 -10.99
N LYS A 499 39.93 -16.27 -11.36
CA LYS A 499 38.87 -15.39 -11.89
C LYS A 499 38.16 -16.15 -13.01
N ARG A 500 37.14 -16.96 -12.67
CA ARG A 500 36.36 -17.71 -13.64
C ARG A 500 35.75 -16.70 -14.60
N LYS A 501 36.15 -16.78 -15.88
CA LYS A 501 35.63 -15.96 -16.98
C LYS A 501 34.11 -16.03 -16.94
N ARG A 502 33.48 -14.89 -16.66
CA ARG A 502 32.05 -14.70 -16.86
C ARG A 502 31.74 -15.03 -18.33
N GLY A 503 30.58 -15.63 -18.60
CA GLY A 503 30.12 -15.80 -19.97
C GLY A 503 30.18 -14.46 -20.72
N PRO A 504 30.55 -14.45 -22.00
CA PRO A 504 30.64 -13.21 -22.77
C PRO A 504 29.28 -12.50 -22.74
N VAL A 505 29.30 -11.20 -22.47
CA VAL A 505 28.11 -10.36 -22.61
C VAL A 505 27.67 -10.44 -24.07
N SER A 506 26.42 -10.84 -24.34
CA SER A 506 25.92 -10.87 -25.70
C SER A 506 25.73 -9.45 -26.21
N LEU A 507 26.10 -9.18 -27.47
CA LEU A 507 25.84 -7.91 -28.14
C LEU A 507 24.34 -7.59 -28.18
N GLU A 508 23.51 -8.62 -28.32
CA GLU A 508 22.04 -8.49 -28.32
C GLU A 508 21.49 -8.02 -26.97
N ASP A 509 22.22 -8.23 -25.88
CA ASP A 509 21.80 -7.82 -24.54
C ASP A 509 22.15 -6.35 -24.25
N LEU A 510 22.87 -5.65 -25.12
CA LEU A 510 23.21 -4.24 -24.92
C LEU A 510 22.00 -3.31 -25.12
N PRO A 511 21.93 -2.20 -24.36
CA PRO A 511 20.92 -1.17 -24.58
C PRO A 511 21.01 -0.59 -25.98
N GLN A 512 19.86 -0.27 -26.58
CA GLN A 512 19.86 0.52 -27.81
C GLN A 512 20.31 1.94 -27.49
N ASP A 513 21.21 2.52 -28.30
CA ASP A 513 21.67 3.91 -28.17
C ASP A 513 22.07 4.31 -26.73
N MET A 514 23.26 3.85 -26.31
CA MET A 514 23.85 4.21 -25.01
C MET A 514 24.14 5.71 -24.87
N GLU A 515 24.23 6.45 -25.99
CA GLU A 515 24.51 7.88 -25.99
C GLU A 515 23.30 8.73 -25.58
N SER A 516 22.07 8.22 -25.65
CA SER A 516 20.92 8.92 -25.06
C SER A 516 20.73 8.65 -23.56
N MET A 517 21.49 7.71 -22.97
CA MET A 517 21.35 7.34 -21.56
C MET A 517 22.06 8.32 -20.61
N SER A 518 21.52 8.46 -19.41
CA SER A 518 22.17 9.20 -18.31
C SER A 518 23.32 8.41 -17.70
N VAL A 519 24.23 9.10 -17.00
CA VAL A 519 25.36 8.46 -16.29
C VAL A 519 24.89 7.41 -15.27
N ALA A 520 23.81 7.68 -14.55
CA ALA A 520 23.23 6.73 -13.59
C ALA A 520 22.70 5.46 -14.28
N GLN A 521 22.01 5.63 -15.41
CA GLN A 521 21.52 4.48 -16.19
C GLN A 521 22.69 3.63 -16.70
N LEU A 522 23.74 4.24 -17.25
CA LEU A 522 24.92 3.51 -17.73
C LEU A 522 25.66 2.78 -16.60
N LYS A 523 25.74 3.37 -15.40
CA LYS A 523 26.28 2.66 -14.22
C LYS A 523 25.42 1.47 -13.82
N GLY A 524 24.09 1.58 -13.94
CA GLY A 524 23.16 0.46 -13.75
C GLY A 524 23.40 -0.66 -14.75
N VAL A 525 23.65 -0.32 -16.02
CA VAL A 525 24.03 -1.28 -17.08
C VAL A 525 25.35 -1.97 -16.72
N CYS A 526 26.38 -1.22 -16.32
CA CYS A 526 27.63 -1.81 -15.84
C CYS A 526 27.38 -2.78 -14.68
N ALA A 527 26.56 -2.41 -13.69
CA ALA A 527 26.23 -3.26 -12.56
C ALA A 527 25.49 -4.54 -12.99
N ALA A 528 24.58 -4.45 -13.96
CA ALA A 528 23.82 -5.58 -14.51
C ALA A 528 24.74 -6.62 -15.17
N PHE A 529 25.77 -6.16 -15.90
CA PHE A 529 26.82 -7.00 -16.47
C PHE A 529 27.95 -7.33 -15.47
N GLY A 530 27.86 -6.84 -14.24
CA GLY A 530 28.87 -6.99 -13.19
C GLY A 530 30.18 -6.23 -13.44
N ILE A 531 30.23 -5.33 -14.43
CA ILE A 531 31.40 -4.53 -14.81
C ILE A 531 31.70 -3.52 -13.70
N ALA A 532 32.92 -3.54 -13.17
CA ALA A 532 33.37 -2.55 -12.19
C ALA A 532 33.74 -1.25 -12.91
N CYS A 533 32.84 -0.26 -12.93
CA CYS A 533 33.11 1.02 -13.57
C CYS A 533 33.60 2.06 -12.56
N SER A 534 34.90 2.39 -12.61
CA SER A 534 35.50 3.49 -11.84
C SER A 534 35.46 4.83 -12.57
N LYS A 535 35.05 4.84 -13.84
CA LYS A 535 35.01 6.03 -14.69
C LYS A 535 33.82 6.92 -14.31
N ARG A 536 34.06 8.24 -14.29
CA ARG A 536 33.03 9.25 -13.94
C ARG A 536 32.38 9.90 -15.16
N THR A 537 33.08 9.91 -16.30
CA THR A 537 32.57 10.51 -17.54
C THR A 537 31.65 9.52 -18.26
N LYS A 538 30.60 10.03 -18.88
CA LYS A 538 29.66 9.24 -19.69
C LYS A 538 30.40 8.41 -20.74
N GLN A 539 31.31 9.05 -21.48
CA GLN A 539 32.12 8.41 -22.50
C GLN A 539 32.93 7.23 -21.95
N GLY A 540 33.68 7.45 -20.85
CA GLY A 540 34.51 6.41 -20.27
C GLY A 540 33.72 5.24 -19.68
N ILE A 541 32.45 5.45 -19.33
CA ILE A 541 31.55 4.36 -18.92
C ILE A 541 31.13 3.52 -20.13
N ILE A 542 30.76 4.18 -21.25
CA ILE A 542 30.40 3.48 -22.50
C ILE A 542 31.59 2.66 -23.01
N ASP A 543 32.79 3.26 -23.04
CA ASP A 543 34.01 2.56 -23.48
C ASP A 543 34.28 1.31 -22.62
N ALA A 544 34.01 1.38 -21.31
CA ALA A 544 34.16 0.24 -20.40
C ALA A 544 33.12 -0.87 -20.66
N ILE A 545 31.90 -0.51 -21.08
CA ILE A 545 30.87 -1.47 -21.49
C ILE A 545 31.27 -2.15 -22.79
N GLU A 546 31.62 -1.36 -23.81
CA GLU A 546 32.06 -1.86 -25.11
C GLU A 546 33.30 -2.77 -24.98
N GLN A 547 34.30 -2.38 -24.19
CA GLN A 547 35.49 -3.19 -23.92
C GLN A 547 35.14 -4.51 -23.21
N ALA A 548 34.16 -4.53 -22.33
CA ALA A 548 33.74 -5.76 -21.64
C ALA A 548 33.01 -6.75 -22.56
N VAL A 549 32.39 -6.25 -23.65
CA VAL A 549 31.62 -7.03 -24.61
C VAL A 549 32.50 -7.49 -25.78
N LEU A 550 33.24 -6.56 -26.38
CA LEU A 550 34.07 -6.75 -27.57
C LEU A 550 35.53 -7.12 -27.28
N GLY A 551 35.98 -6.99 -26.03
CA GLY A 551 37.37 -7.22 -25.67
C GLY A 551 38.31 -6.13 -26.21
N LYS A 552 39.27 -6.52 -27.08
CA LYS A 552 40.27 -5.61 -27.68
C LYS A 552 39.87 -5.11 -29.08
N GLU A 553 38.71 -5.51 -29.58
CA GLU A 553 38.22 -5.09 -30.89
C GLU A 553 37.75 -3.62 -30.87
N ALA A 554 37.68 -3.00 -32.05
CA ALA A 554 37.34 -1.59 -32.21
C ALA A 554 35.97 -1.27 -31.59
N PRO A 555 35.77 -0.07 -31.01
CA PRO A 555 34.50 0.32 -30.41
C PRO A 555 33.34 0.19 -31.40
N LEU A 556 32.15 -0.25 -30.94
CA LEU A 556 30.95 -0.47 -31.78
C LEU A 556 30.58 0.75 -32.62
N ARG A 557 30.98 1.94 -32.17
CA ARG A 557 30.83 3.23 -32.84
C ARG A 557 31.45 3.30 -34.23
N LEU A 558 32.37 2.38 -34.57
CA LEU A 558 33.01 2.29 -35.87
C LEU A 558 32.42 1.17 -36.76
N ALA A 559 31.46 0.39 -36.26
CA ALA A 559 30.85 -0.73 -36.99
C ALA A 559 29.47 -0.41 -37.58
N SER A 560 28.91 0.78 -37.30
CA SER A 560 27.68 1.29 -37.93
C SER A 560 28.00 2.41 -38.90
N VAL A 561 28.40 2.04 -40.11
CA VAL A 561 28.17 2.82 -41.34
C VAL A 561 27.30 1.96 -42.26
#